data_AF-A0A9X3ITV3-F1
#
_entry.id   AF-A0A9X3ITV3-F1
#
_cell.length_a   1.000
_cell.length_b   1.000
_cell.length_c   1.000
_cell.angle_alpha   90.00
_cell.angle_beta   90.00
_cell.angle_gamma   90.00
#
_symmetry.space_group_name_H-M   'P 1'
#
loop_
_entity.id
_entity.type
_entity.pdbx_description
1 polymer ?
#
loop_
_entity_poly.entity_id
_entity_poly.type
_entity_poly.pdbx_seq_one_letter_code
_entity_poly.pdbx_strand_id
1 'polypeptide(L)'
;MASIVSFMRTQHLAASENLVQRIRGLAESHQCAALVCASKRLVIRGDIGRYFDPDNLLPTLHELVLEGQCDWQRLDAGDSSLKLLSAESGRNLEDLLWTLAFNSYTEERNCMHMGCRRDDVVRLQHWPNLTRVPASRNTFRLAALFSARPTSIALAGKILGINECEVLRFYSAAWSAGLVTRVNRVAEPVKLVQHRNHSLIGALMKHLRKESATA
;
A
#
# COMPACT_ATOMS: atom_id res chain seq x y z
N MET A 1 47.33 -8.09 -14.40
CA MET A 1 46.66 -8.13 -13.08
C MET A 1 45.89 -6.83 -12.91
N ALA A 2 44.66 -6.76 -13.43
CA ALA A 2 43.79 -5.61 -13.26
C ALA A 2 42.70 -5.99 -12.24
N SER A 3 42.78 -5.40 -11.05
CA SER A 3 41.77 -5.53 -10.00
C SER A 3 40.45 -4.96 -10.48
N ILE A 4 39.45 -5.82 -10.62
CA ILE A 4 38.04 -5.48 -10.83
C ILE A 4 37.51 -4.99 -9.48
N VAL A 5 37.56 -3.68 -9.25
CA VAL A 5 36.75 -3.05 -8.21
C VAL A 5 35.32 -3.04 -8.74
N SER A 6 34.56 -4.06 -8.36
CA SER A 6 33.10 -4.10 -8.53
C SER A 6 32.53 -2.87 -7.85
N PHE A 7 32.02 -1.95 -8.65
CA PHE A 7 31.46 -0.68 -8.22
C PHE A 7 30.11 -0.96 -7.56
N MET A 8 30.12 -1.32 -6.27
CA MET A 8 28.93 -1.38 -5.44
C MET A 8 28.39 0.05 -5.32
N ARG A 9 27.38 0.37 -6.12
CA ARG A 9 26.71 1.66 -6.08
C ARG A 9 25.74 1.66 -4.89
N THR A 10 26.29 1.93 -3.71
CA THR A 10 25.52 2.19 -2.49
C THR A 10 24.74 3.48 -2.70
N GLN A 11 23.41 3.41 -2.65
CA GLN A 11 22.56 4.60 -2.68
C GLN A 11 22.07 4.87 -1.26
N HIS A 12 22.48 6.02 -0.72
CA HIS A 12 22.05 6.53 0.57
C HIS A 12 20.52 6.75 0.56
N LEU A 13 19.80 6.28 1.58
CA LEU A 13 18.37 6.57 1.69
C LEU A 13 18.16 8.07 1.90
N ALA A 14 17.38 8.69 1.03
CA ALA A 14 16.71 9.94 1.37
C ALA A 14 15.53 9.59 2.31
N ALA A 15 15.42 10.29 3.43
CA ALA A 15 14.42 10.07 4.49
C ALA A 15 12.94 10.09 4.05
N SER A 16 12.66 10.40 2.77
CA SER A 16 11.33 10.49 2.17
C SER A 16 10.97 9.33 1.24
N GLU A 17 11.90 8.42 0.90
CA GLU A 17 11.54 7.25 0.09
C GLU A 17 10.77 6.24 0.96
N ASN A 18 9.49 6.07 0.63
CA ASN A 18 8.64 5.08 1.28
C ASN A 18 9.22 3.68 0.99
N LEU A 19 9.84 3.07 2.01
CA LEU A 19 10.52 1.78 1.94
C LEU A 19 9.64 0.68 1.31
N VAL A 20 8.32 0.73 1.57
CA VAL A 20 7.33 -0.17 0.95
C VAL A 20 7.30 -0.01 -0.57
N GLN A 21 7.34 1.22 -1.09
CA GLN A 21 7.35 1.48 -2.53
C GLN A 21 8.64 0.98 -3.19
N ARG A 22 9.78 1.17 -2.53
CA ARG A 22 11.06 0.69 -3.05
C ARG A 22 11.11 -0.83 -3.11
N ILE A 23 10.63 -1.52 -2.07
CA ILE A 23 10.54 -2.99 -2.07
C ILE A 23 9.57 -3.48 -3.16
N ARG A 24 8.42 -2.82 -3.33
CA ARG A 24 7.48 -3.17 -4.40
C ARG A 24 8.12 -2.99 -5.78
N GLY A 25 8.83 -1.89 -6.01
CA GLY A 25 9.56 -1.65 -7.25
C GLY A 25 10.64 -2.71 -7.52
N LEU A 26 11.30 -3.22 -6.49
CA LEU A 26 12.25 -4.34 -6.62
C LEU A 26 11.54 -5.65 -7.02
N ALA A 27 10.36 -5.92 -6.46
CA ALA A 27 9.56 -7.08 -6.82
C ALA A 27 9.05 -7.00 -8.27
N GLU A 28 8.53 -5.83 -8.68
CA GLU A 28 8.03 -5.59 -10.04
C GLU A 28 9.15 -5.62 -11.09
N SER A 29 10.36 -5.18 -10.73
CA SER A 29 11.53 -5.24 -11.61
C SER A 29 12.31 -6.56 -11.54
N HIS A 30 11.85 -7.52 -10.73
CA HIS A 30 12.53 -8.80 -10.46
C HIS A 30 14.00 -8.64 -10.03
N GLN A 31 14.31 -7.59 -9.26
CA GLN A 31 15.66 -7.29 -8.80
C GLN A 31 15.89 -7.79 -7.37
N CYS A 32 17.15 -8.07 -7.07
CA CYS A 32 17.61 -8.41 -5.72
C CYS A 32 18.34 -7.22 -5.11
N ALA A 33 18.08 -6.97 -3.83
CA ALA A 33 18.78 -5.94 -3.07
C ALA A 33 18.91 -6.36 -1.60
N ALA A 34 19.96 -5.88 -0.94
CA ALA A 34 20.08 -5.91 0.49
C ALA A 34 19.85 -4.51 1.05
N LEU A 35 19.07 -4.43 2.12
CA LEU A 35 19.02 -3.28 2.99
C LEU A 35 20.00 -3.54 4.14
N VAL A 36 21.02 -2.71 4.26
CA VAL A 36 22.04 -2.81 5.30
C VAL A 36 21.81 -1.68 6.29
N CYS A 37 21.51 -2.00 7.55
CA CYS A 37 21.35 -1.02 8.61
C CYS A 37 22.20 -1.42 9.82
N ALA A 38 23.07 -0.53 10.30
CA ALA A 38 23.88 -0.74 11.51
C ALA A 38 24.56 -2.13 11.58
N SER A 39 25.19 -2.58 10.48
CA SER A 39 25.84 -3.90 10.31
C SER A 39 24.91 -5.13 10.26
N LYS A 40 23.59 -4.94 10.33
CA LYS A 40 22.59 -5.99 10.05
C LYS A 40 22.13 -5.90 8.60
N ARG A 41 21.77 -7.03 8.01
CA ARG A 41 21.28 -7.09 6.63
C ARG A 41 19.91 -7.72 6.52
N LEU A 42 19.04 -7.09 5.74
CA LEU A 42 17.79 -7.65 5.26
C LEU A 42 17.94 -7.87 3.75
N VAL A 43 17.93 -9.13 3.31
CA VAL A 43 18.07 -9.46 1.88
C VAL A 43 16.69 -9.64 1.26
N ILE A 44 16.43 -8.93 0.18
CA ILE A 44 15.18 -8.96 -0.57
C ILE A 44 15.47 -9.54 -1.95
N ARG A 45 14.77 -10.62 -2.27
CA ARG A 45 14.83 -11.32 -3.55
C ARG A 45 13.52 -11.12 -4.29
N GLY A 46 13.45 -10.05 -5.08
CA GLY A 46 12.27 -9.71 -5.89
C GLY A 46 12.01 -10.69 -7.03
N ASP A 47 13.03 -11.42 -7.47
CA ASP A 47 12.93 -12.48 -8.48
C ASP A 47 12.04 -13.65 -8.05
N ILE A 48 12.13 -14.07 -6.78
CA ILE A 48 11.35 -15.17 -6.20
C ILE A 48 10.25 -14.69 -5.23
N GLY A 49 10.13 -13.37 -5.01
CA GLY A 49 9.17 -12.79 -4.07
C GLY A 49 9.43 -13.20 -2.61
N ARG A 50 10.69 -13.31 -2.19
CA ARG A 50 11.06 -13.71 -0.82
C ARG A 50 12.03 -12.74 -0.17
N TYR A 51 12.03 -12.71 1.15
CA TYR A 51 13.01 -11.98 1.94
C TYR A 51 13.66 -12.87 2.99
N PHE A 52 14.86 -12.45 3.42
CA PHE A 52 15.67 -13.13 4.40
C PHE A 52 16.14 -12.11 5.43
N ASP A 53 15.78 -12.35 6.68
CA ASP A 53 16.18 -11.52 7.82
C ASP A 53 17.03 -12.37 8.79
N PRO A 54 18.30 -12.64 8.45
CA PRO A 54 19.18 -13.45 9.30
C PRO A 54 19.44 -12.78 10.66
N ASP A 55 19.42 -11.45 10.71
CA ASP A 55 19.84 -10.67 11.88
C ASP A 55 18.66 -10.12 12.71
N ASN A 56 17.43 -10.53 12.37
CA ASN A 56 16.19 -10.08 12.98
C ASN A 56 16.09 -8.54 13.06
N LEU A 57 16.27 -7.89 11.91
CA LEU A 57 16.29 -6.44 11.74
C LEU A 57 14.87 -5.85 11.79
N LEU A 58 13.84 -6.62 11.44
CA LEU A 58 12.47 -6.12 11.29
C LEU A 58 11.89 -5.32 12.48
N PRO A 59 12.09 -5.71 13.75
CA PRO A 59 11.56 -4.94 14.88
C PRO A 59 12.16 -3.54 15.00
N THR A 60 13.46 -3.39 14.68
CA THR A 60 14.22 -2.13 14.80
C THR A 60 14.31 -1.35 13.50
N LEU A 61 13.88 -1.94 12.38
CA LEU A 61 14.01 -1.38 11.04
C LEU A 61 13.36 0.01 10.94
N HIS A 62 12.19 0.20 11.56
CA HIS A 62 11.48 1.47 11.51
C HIS A 62 12.30 2.62 12.13
N GLU A 63 12.91 2.37 13.28
CA GLU A 63 13.76 3.36 13.99
C GLU A 63 15.03 3.66 13.18
N LEU A 64 15.72 2.62 12.71
CA LEU A 64 16.96 2.76 11.94
C LEU A 64 16.76 3.51 10.62
N VAL A 65 15.61 3.32 9.97
CA VAL A 65 15.26 4.05 8.74
C VAL A 65 14.96 5.52 9.03
N LEU A 66 14.31 5.84 10.15
CA LEU A 66 14.08 7.22 10.59
C LEU A 66 15.39 7.93 10.94
N GLU A 67 16.34 7.21 11.54
CA GLU A 67 17.68 7.71 11.85
C GLU A 67 18.60 7.81 10.63
N GLY A 68 18.15 7.34 9.46
CA GLY A 68 18.92 7.39 8.20
C GLY A 68 20.12 6.46 8.17
N GLN A 69 20.17 5.44 9.03
CA GLN A 69 21.29 4.50 9.16
C GLN A 69 21.20 3.30 8.20
N CYS A 70 20.43 3.43 7.14
CA CYS A 70 20.11 2.33 6.24
C CYS A 70 20.55 2.65 4.81
N ASP A 71 21.31 1.73 4.22
CA ASP A 71 21.80 1.83 2.86
C ASP A 71 21.28 0.68 2.00
N TRP A 72 20.97 1.00 0.74
CA TRP A 72 20.61 -0.03 -0.24
C TRP A 72 21.83 -0.48 -1.02
N GLN A 73 22.03 -1.79 -1.01
CA GLN A 73 23.03 -2.48 -1.80
C GLN A 73 22.33 -3.35 -2.85
N ARG A 74 22.56 -3.06 -4.13
CA ARG A 74 22.06 -3.92 -5.22
C ARG A 74 22.85 -5.23 -5.22
N LEU A 75 22.15 -6.35 -5.33
CA LEU A 75 22.76 -7.68 -5.44
C LEU A 75 22.56 -8.20 -6.85
N ASP A 76 23.65 -8.57 -7.50
CA ASP A 76 23.61 -9.16 -8.84
C ASP A 76 23.36 -10.67 -8.75
N ALA A 77 22.74 -11.26 -9.78
CA ALA A 77 22.37 -12.67 -9.81
C ALA A 77 23.56 -13.65 -9.63
N GLY A 78 24.80 -13.18 -9.85
CA GLY A 78 26.02 -13.96 -9.66
C GLY A 78 26.54 -13.99 -8.22
N ASP A 79 25.96 -13.23 -7.30
CA ASP A 79 26.45 -13.07 -5.94
C ASP A 79 26.34 -14.40 -5.16
N SER A 80 27.49 -14.90 -4.67
CA SER A 80 27.57 -16.15 -3.91
C SER A 80 26.65 -16.15 -2.68
N SER A 81 26.39 -14.96 -2.14
CA SER A 81 25.45 -14.74 -1.03
C SER A 81 24.03 -15.19 -1.38
N LEU A 82 23.58 -14.97 -2.62
CA LEU A 82 22.25 -15.36 -3.09
C LEU A 82 22.14 -16.87 -3.35
N LYS A 83 23.27 -17.53 -3.69
CA LYS A 83 23.31 -18.99 -3.91
C LYS A 83 23.14 -19.79 -2.62
N LEU A 84 23.60 -19.26 -1.49
CA LEU A 84 23.45 -19.85 -0.17
C LEU A 84 22.03 -19.66 0.40
N LEU A 85 21.31 -18.62 -0.05
CA LEU A 85 19.94 -18.33 0.35
C LEU A 85 18.98 -19.14 -0.53
N SER A 86 18.75 -20.40 -0.11
CA SER A 86 17.79 -21.28 -0.77
C SER A 86 16.38 -20.67 -0.71
N ALA A 87 15.59 -20.91 -1.75
CA ALA A 87 14.20 -20.46 -1.75
C ALA A 87 13.48 -20.94 -0.49
N GLU A 88 13.70 -22.19 -0.07
CA GLU A 88 13.02 -22.85 1.05
C GLU A 88 13.20 -22.17 2.42
N SER A 89 14.27 -21.41 2.63
CA SER A 89 14.52 -20.70 3.89
C SER A 89 13.94 -19.27 3.94
N GLY A 90 13.48 -18.75 2.80
CA GLY A 90 12.97 -17.38 2.68
C GLY A 90 11.52 -17.21 3.11
N ARG A 91 11.20 -16.09 3.75
CA ARG A 91 9.83 -15.69 4.07
C ARG A 91 9.17 -14.96 2.89
N ASN A 92 7.84 -14.97 2.83
CA ASN A 92 7.11 -14.35 1.73
C ASN A 92 7.25 -12.82 1.79
N LEU A 93 7.53 -12.17 0.66
CA LEU A 93 7.63 -10.71 0.58
C LEU A 93 6.35 -9.99 1.01
N GLU A 94 5.19 -10.62 0.83
CA GLU A 94 3.91 -10.11 1.32
C GLU A 94 3.92 -9.89 2.84
N ASP A 95 4.52 -10.83 3.60
CA ASP A 95 4.63 -10.74 5.06
C ASP A 95 5.54 -9.56 5.47
N LEU A 96 6.60 -9.30 4.70
CA LEU A 96 7.50 -8.16 4.91
C LEU A 96 6.76 -6.84 4.70
N LEU A 97 6.09 -6.70 3.56
CA LEU A 97 5.35 -5.49 3.19
C LEU A 97 4.23 -5.20 4.20
N TRP A 98 3.52 -6.24 4.66
CA TRP A 98 2.54 -6.12 5.73
C TRP A 98 3.20 -5.60 7.02
N THR A 99 4.25 -6.25 7.48
CA THR A 99 4.91 -5.94 8.76
C THR A 99 5.42 -4.50 8.78
N LEU A 100 6.07 -4.09 7.69
CA LEU A 100 6.58 -2.73 7.52
C LEU A 100 5.45 -1.70 7.57
N ALA A 101 4.42 -1.86 6.73
CA ALA A 101 3.34 -0.90 6.63
C ALA A 101 2.45 -0.85 7.89
N PHE A 102 2.36 -1.96 8.64
CA PHE A 102 1.63 -2.02 9.90
C PHE A 102 2.38 -1.29 11.02
N ASN A 103 3.70 -1.48 11.12
CA ASN A 103 4.55 -0.88 12.16
C ASN A 103 4.90 0.58 11.86
N SER A 104 5.07 0.94 10.58
CA SER A 104 5.35 2.31 10.15
C SER A 104 4.10 3.18 10.05
N TYR A 105 2.95 2.67 10.49
CA TYR A 105 1.70 3.44 10.44
C TYR A 105 1.77 4.59 11.45
N THR A 106 1.63 5.82 10.94
CA THR A 106 1.44 7.03 11.74
C THR A 106 0.28 7.80 11.13
N GLU A 107 -0.54 8.47 11.95
CA GLU A 107 -1.71 9.23 11.49
C GLU A 107 -1.33 10.30 10.45
N GLU A 108 -0.15 10.90 10.60
CA GLU A 108 0.43 11.91 9.71
C GLU A 108 0.99 11.33 8.40
N ARG A 109 1.53 10.10 8.43
CA ARG A 109 2.12 9.39 7.27
C ARG A 109 1.18 8.34 6.70
N ASN A 110 -0.12 8.57 6.81
CA ASN A 110 -1.12 7.61 6.36
C ASN A 110 -0.95 7.30 4.86
N CYS A 111 -1.24 6.06 4.48
CA CYS A 111 -1.15 5.58 3.09
C CYS A 111 -2.20 6.22 2.16
N MET A 112 -2.95 7.24 2.60
CA MET A 112 -3.89 7.96 1.74
C MET A 112 -3.18 8.70 0.60
N HIS A 113 -1.89 9.00 0.77
CA HIS A 113 -1.03 9.57 -0.28
C HIS A 113 -0.80 8.64 -1.49
N MET A 114 -1.13 7.34 -1.40
CA MET A 114 -1.04 6.38 -2.50
C MET A 114 -2.33 6.28 -3.35
N GLY A 115 -3.14 7.35 -3.37
CA GLY A 115 -4.40 7.38 -4.13
C GLY A 115 -5.58 6.68 -3.44
N CYS A 116 -5.43 6.36 -2.14
CA CYS A 116 -6.47 5.70 -1.34
C CYS A 116 -7.37 6.73 -0.65
N ARG A 117 -8.69 6.56 -0.77
CA ARG A 117 -9.71 7.41 -0.11
C ARG A 117 -10.42 6.62 0.99
N ARG A 118 -10.85 7.32 2.05
CA ARG A 118 -11.68 6.73 3.14
C ARG A 118 -12.96 6.06 2.63
N ASP A 119 -13.50 6.59 1.54
CA ASP A 119 -14.74 6.11 0.93
C ASP A 119 -14.51 5.00 -0.09
N ASP A 120 -13.27 4.59 -0.32
CA ASP A 120 -12.98 3.49 -1.24
C ASP A 120 -13.55 2.19 -0.69
N VAL A 121 -14.40 1.55 -1.51
CA VAL A 121 -14.91 0.22 -1.27
C VAL A 121 -13.81 -0.76 -1.63
N VAL A 122 -13.41 -1.55 -0.65
CA VAL A 122 -12.25 -2.43 -0.76
C VAL A 122 -12.67 -3.86 -0.45
N ARG A 123 -12.05 -4.81 -1.15
CA ARG A 123 -12.22 -6.25 -0.94
C ARG A 123 -10.87 -6.87 -0.67
N LEU A 124 -10.83 -7.73 0.35
CA LEU A 124 -9.66 -8.56 0.63
C LEU A 124 -9.71 -9.80 -0.27
N GLN A 125 -8.69 -9.99 -1.11
CA GLN A 125 -8.59 -11.12 -2.03
C GLN A 125 -8.17 -12.40 -1.30
N HIS A 126 -7.16 -12.28 -0.45
CA HIS A 126 -6.61 -13.38 0.33
C HIS A 126 -6.41 -12.94 1.77
N TRP A 127 -6.57 -13.88 2.70
CA TRP A 127 -6.28 -13.62 4.10
C TRP A 127 -4.77 -13.49 4.31
N PRO A 128 -4.30 -12.48 5.05
CA PRO A 128 -2.91 -12.43 5.50
C PRO A 128 -2.60 -13.63 6.40
N ASN A 129 -1.34 -14.06 6.43
CA ASN A 129 -0.92 -15.10 7.37
C ASN A 129 -0.74 -14.50 8.79
N LEU A 130 -1.87 -14.34 9.50
CA LEU A 130 -1.94 -13.70 10.82
C LEU A 130 -1.11 -14.38 11.92
N THR A 131 -0.58 -15.58 11.68
CA THR A 131 0.35 -16.24 12.61
C THR A 131 1.79 -15.72 12.47
N ARG A 132 2.10 -15.04 11.36
CA ARG A 132 3.47 -14.59 11.01
C ARG A 132 3.61 -13.08 10.91
N VAL A 133 2.50 -12.35 10.76
CA VAL A 133 2.50 -10.89 10.62
C VAL A 133 1.94 -10.20 11.86
N PRO A 134 2.34 -8.95 12.16
CA PRO A 134 1.77 -8.20 13.26
C PRO A 134 0.27 -8.00 13.05
N ALA A 135 -0.49 -8.25 14.12
CA ALA A 135 -1.95 -8.17 14.12
C ALA A 135 -2.42 -7.47 15.40
N SER A 136 -3.43 -6.61 15.25
CA SER A 136 -4.20 -6.05 16.35
C SER A 136 -5.35 -6.99 16.76
N ARG A 137 -5.98 -6.72 17.92
CA ARG A 137 -7.15 -7.47 18.40
C ARG A 137 -8.29 -7.52 17.38
N ASN A 138 -8.45 -6.45 16.58
CA ASN A 138 -9.51 -6.37 15.58
C ASN A 138 -9.09 -6.82 14.17
N THR A 139 -7.82 -7.20 13.96
CA THR A 139 -7.31 -7.59 12.63
C THR A 139 -8.08 -8.77 12.03
N PHE A 140 -8.42 -9.79 12.84
CA PHE A 140 -9.27 -10.90 12.42
C PHE A 140 -10.68 -10.46 12.00
N ARG A 141 -11.28 -9.53 12.75
CA ARG A 141 -12.63 -9.01 12.47
C ARG A 141 -12.65 -8.23 11.16
N LEU A 142 -11.61 -7.43 10.92
CA LEU A 142 -11.44 -6.68 9.68
C LEU A 142 -11.19 -7.62 8.48
N ALA A 143 -10.30 -8.61 8.63
CA ALA A 143 -10.06 -9.60 7.58
C ALA A 143 -11.34 -10.38 7.22
N ALA A 144 -12.12 -10.80 8.23
CA ALA A 144 -13.40 -11.46 8.02
C ALA A 144 -14.42 -10.57 7.30
N LEU A 145 -14.54 -9.29 7.69
CA LEU A 145 -15.45 -8.35 7.05
C LEU A 145 -15.10 -8.12 5.58
N PHE A 146 -13.84 -7.75 5.29
CA PHE A 146 -13.41 -7.37 3.94
C PHE A 146 -13.29 -8.55 2.97
N SER A 147 -13.10 -9.78 3.46
CA SER A 147 -13.13 -10.98 2.63
C SER A 147 -14.56 -11.42 2.29
N ALA A 148 -15.48 -11.28 3.25
CA ALA A 148 -16.88 -11.64 3.04
C ALA A 148 -17.62 -10.63 2.13
N ARG A 149 -17.39 -9.33 2.30
CA ARG A 149 -18.13 -8.28 1.61
C ARG A 149 -17.24 -7.08 1.27
N PRO A 150 -17.24 -6.60 0.01
CA PRO A 150 -16.64 -5.32 -0.33
C PRO A 150 -17.29 -4.20 0.50
N THR A 151 -16.48 -3.52 1.32
CA THR A 151 -16.97 -2.51 2.27
C THR A 151 -16.05 -1.30 2.21
N SER A 152 -16.58 -0.08 2.39
CA SER A 152 -15.71 1.10 2.49
C SER A 152 -14.97 1.13 3.82
N ILE A 153 -13.78 1.73 3.84
CA ILE A 153 -12.93 1.83 5.03
C ILE A 153 -13.69 2.57 6.16
N ALA A 154 -14.33 3.69 5.83
CA ALA A 154 -15.12 4.47 6.78
C ALA A 154 -16.33 3.68 7.34
N LEU A 155 -16.97 2.84 6.52
CA LEU A 155 -18.11 2.03 6.95
C LEU A 155 -17.67 0.85 7.81
N ALA A 156 -16.53 0.23 7.50
CA ALA A 156 -15.99 -0.90 8.26
C ALA A 156 -15.75 -0.54 9.74
N GLY A 157 -15.20 0.65 10.02
CA GLY A 157 -15.02 1.16 11.37
C GLY A 157 -16.35 1.27 12.14
N LYS A 158 -17.39 1.80 11.47
CA LYS A 158 -18.73 1.94 12.07
C LYS A 158 -19.41 0.60 12.33
N ILE A 159 -19.34 -0.35 11.39
CA ILE A 159 -19.97 -1.68 11.53
C ILE A 159 -19.37 -2.44 12.71
N LEU A 160 -18.05 -2.41 12.86
CA LEU A 160 -17.35 -3.20 13.86
C LEU A 160 -17.15 -2.46 15.20
N GLY A 161 -17.47 -1.16 15.26
CA GLY A 161 -17.21 -0.31 16.42
C GLY A 161 -15.71 -0.15 16.69
N ILE A 162 -14.90 -0.02 15.64
CA ILE A 162 -13.43 0.08 15.72
C ILE A 162 -13.01 1.52 15.40
N ASN A 163 -11.97 2.01 16.08
CA ASN A 163 -11.36 3.30 15.78
C ASN A 163 -10.84 3.33 14.32
N GLU A 164 -11.14 4.41 13.60
CA GLU A 164 -10.73 4.63 12.21
C GLU A 164 -9.22 4.42 12.01
N CYS A 165 -8.37 4.85 12.97
CA CYS A 165 -6.93 4.67 12.89
C CYS A 165 -6.50 3.20 12.86
N GLU A 166 -7.22 2.32 13.56
CA GLU A 166 -6.94 0.89 13.54
C GLU A 166 -7.38 0.25 12.21
N VAL A 167 -8.49 0.70 11.64
CA VAL A 167 -8.95 0.28 10.31
C VAL A 167 -7.98 0.73 9.23
N LEU A 168 -7.52 1.99 9.30
CA LEU A 168 -6.55 2.55 8.36
C LEU A 168 -5.19 1.86 8.45
N ARG A 169 -4.72 1.52 9.66
CA ARG A 169 -3.50 0.71 9.84
C ARG A 169 -3.62 -0.66 9.19
N PHE A 170 -4.72 -1.37 9.43
CA PHE A 170 -4.99 -2.64 8.76
C PHE A 170 -5.00 -2.49 7.24
N TYR A 171 -5.72 -1.48 6.75
CA TYR A 171 -5.83 -1.21 5.33
C TYR A 171 -4.47 -0.88 4.69
N SER A 172 -3.64 -0.06 5.35
CA SER A 172 -2.28 0.26 4.92
C SER A 172 -1.43 -0.99 4.72
N ALA A 173 -1.45 -1.88 5.71
CA ALA A 173 -0.72 -3.15 5.66
C ALA A 173 -1.22 -4.05 4.53
N ALA A 174 -2.54 -4.19 4.42
CA ALA A 174 -3.18 -5.05 3.42
C ALA A 174 -3.00 -4.53 1.98
N TRP A 175 -3.04 -3.21 1.79
CA TRP A 175 -2.75 -2.55 0.51
C TRP A 175 -1.28 -2.71 0.12
N SER A 176 -0.38 -2.51 1.08
CA SER A 176 1.07 -2.63 0.88
C SER A 176 1.50 -4.06 0.55
N ALA A 177 0.87 -5.06 1.15
CA ALA A 177 1.07 -6.46 0.82
C ALA A 177 0.37 -6.91 -0.48
N GLY A 178 -0.43 -6.05 -1.13
CA GLY A 178 -1.15 -6.41 -2.36
C GLY A 178 -2.35 -7.33 -2.14
N LEU A 179 -2.83 -7.48 -0.90
CA LEU A 179 -3.94 -8.36 -0.55
C LEU A 179 -5.31 -7.75 -0.81
N VAL A 180 -5.37 -6.44 -1.01
CA VAL A 180 -6.62 -5.68 -1.16
C VAL A 180 -6.77 -5.16 -2.58
N THR A 181 -7.99 -5.27 -3.11
CA THR A 181 -8.38 -4.67 -4.38
C THR A 181 -9.50 -3.66 -4.15
N ARG A 182 -9.41 -2.52 -4.83
CA ARG A 182 -10.45 -1.50 -4.84
C ARG A 182 -11.58 -1.93 -5.77
N VAL A 183 -12.81 -1.96 -5.26
CA VAL A 183 -14.04 -2.33 -6.00
C VAL A 183 -14.94 -1.10 -6.18
N ASN A 184 -14.35 0.09 -6.29
CA ASN A 184 -15.13 1.26 -6.64
C ASN A 184 -15.66 1.11 -8.05
N ARG A 185 -16.98 1.00 -8.16
CA ARG A 185 -17.66 1.17 -9.45
C ARG A 185 -17.32 2.57 -9.94
N VAL A 186 -16.74 2.66 -11.13
CA VAL A 186 -16.76 3.94 -11.86
C VAL A 186 -18.23 4.27 -12.01
N ALA A 187 -18.66 5.38 -11.43
CA ALA A 187 -20.01 5.86 -11.63
C ALA A 187 -20.15 6.07 -13.15
N GLU A 188 -20.88 5.18 -13.82
CA GLU A 188 -21.31 5.46 -15.18
C GLU A 188 -22.02 6.81 -15.12
N PRO A 189 -21.60 7.80 -15.93
CA PRO A 189 -22.28 9.08 -15.92
C PRO A 189 -23.74 8.78 -16.17
N VAL A 190 -24.60 9.07 -15.19
CA VAL A 190 -26.04 8.96 -15.37
C VAL A 190 -26.31 9.78 -16.61
N LYS A 191 -26.67 9.12 -17.71
CA LYS A 191 -27.12 9.82 -18.92
C LYS A 191 -28.35 10.58 -18.46
N LEU A 192 -28.16 11.87 -18.17
CA LEU A 192 -29.24 12.78 -17.87
C LEU A 192 -30.11 12.77 -19.13
N VAL A 193 -31.19 12.00 -19.09
CA VAL A 193 -32.20 12.05 -20.13
C VAL A 193 -32.76 13.47 -20.02
N GLN A 194 -32.39 14.33 -20.98
CA GLN A 194 -33.01 15.64 -21.09
C GLN A 194 -34.50 15.41 -21.30
N HIS A 195 -35.30 15.66 -20.26
CA HIS A 195 -36.75 15.62 -20.37
C HIS A 195 -37.16 16.73 -21.34
N ARG A 196 -37.62 16.34 -22.53
CA ARG A 196 -37.96 17.25 -23.65
C ARG A 196 -39.11 18.24 -23.36
N ASN A 197 -39.74 18.15 -22.20
CA ASN A 197 -40.98 18.89 -21.91
C ASN A 197 -40.78 19.92 -20.80
N HIS A 198 -39.88 20.89 -20.99
CA HIS A 198 -39.87 22.14 -20.22
C HIS A 198 -40.88 23.17 -20.79
N SER A 199 -42.03 22.72 -21.29
CA SER A 199 -42.99 23.60 -21.97
C SER A 199 -43.60 24.62 -21.01
N LEU A 200 -43.84 24.25 -19.75
CA LEU A 200 -44.43 25.14 -18.74
C LEU A 200 -43.44 26.18 -18.23
N ILE A 201 -42.21 25.77 -17.85
CA ILE A 201 -41.17 26.71 -17.39
C ILE A 201 -40.75 27.62 -18.55
N GLY A 202 -40.63 27.08 -19.78
CA GLY A 202 -40.35 27.88 -20.97
C GLY A 202 -41.45 28.87 -21.30
N ALA A 203 -42.73 28.47 -21.18
CA ALA A 203 -43.86 29.37 -21.38
C ALA A 203 -43.92 30.46 -20.30
N LEU A 204 -43.65 30.11 -19.04
CA LEU A 204 -43.60 31.04 -17.92
C LEU A 204 -42.49 32.09 -18.12
N MET A 205 -41.27 31.64 -18.43
CA MET A 205 -40.13 32.55 -18.70
C MET A 205 -40.39 33.45 -19.92
N LYS A 206 -41.07 32.92 -20.95
CA LYS A 206 -41.47 33.72 -22.11
C LYS A 206 -42.53 34.76 -21.77
N HIS A 207 -43.44 34.46 -20.85
CA HIS A 207 -44.46 35.40 -20.39
C HIS A 207 -43.83 36.51 -19.54
N LEU A 208 -43.00 36.15 -18.58
CA LEU A 208 -42.28 37.10 -17.72
C LEU A 208 -41.39 38.07 -18.51
N ARG A 209 -40.72 37.57 -19.57
CA ARG A 209 -39.90 38.43 -20.46
C ARG A 209 -40.73 39.37 -21.34
N LYS A 210 -42.00 39.03 -21.60
CA LYS A 210 -42.90 39.87 -22.39
C LYS A 210 -43.43 41.03 -21.57
N GLU A 211 -43.74 40.80 -20.29
CA GLU A 211 -44.21 41.85 -19.38
C GLU A 211 -43.11 42.87 -19.05
N SER A 212 -41.84 42.45 -18.92
CA SER A 212 -40.72 43.36 -18.66
C SER A 212 -40.32 44.25 -19.84
N ALA A 213 -40.84 43.99 -21.04
CA ALA A 213 -40.58 44.79 -22.25
C ALA A 213 -41.71 45.78 -22.59
N THR A 214 -42.80 45.75 -21.82
CA THR A 214 -43.98 46.61 -21.96
C THR A 214 -44.17 47.60 -20.80
N ALA A 215 -43.18 47.68 -19.90
CA ALA A 215 -43.01 48.74 -18.91
C ALA A 215 -41.87 49.66 -19.34
#